data_AF-A0A350HCF0-F1
#
_entry.id   AF-A0A350HCF0-F1
#
_cell.length_a   1.000
_cell.length_b   1.000
_cell.length_c   1.000
_cell.angle_alpha   90.00
_cell.angle_beta   90.00
_cell.angle_gamma   90.00
#
_symmetry.space_group_name_H-M   'P 1'
#
loop_
_entity.id
_entity.type
_entity.pdbx_description
1 polymer ?
#
loop_
_entity_poly.entity_id
_entity_poly.type
_entity_poly.pdbx_seq_one_letter_code
_entity_poly.pdbx_strand_id
1 'polypeptide(L)'
;MKYLFISDIHSNLVALDALLKKADGISKKYSLVCIGDIVGYGAQPNECMERITGLTDKIVLGNHDAGVIGKTDIRMFNYSAKEAIIWTREKMSRKHLKRLNDIPYIIAEKNFAVVHSSPSNPEYWNYIDSIYEAQDEFKVTGFELTFIGHTHIPLIYRLKNEEVNMLFDEHLECEKNARYIVNVGSVGQPRNKDNRACAVLFDNEEGTLDYIKAEYNIK
;
A
#
# COMPACT_ATOMS: atom_id res chain seq x y z
N MET A 1 -19.39 -3.94 4.70
CA MET A 1 -18.35 -4.86 4.17
C MET A 1 -17.00 -4.30 4.57
N LYS A 2 -16.11 -5.16 5.10
CA LYS A 2 -14.77 -4.74 5.54
C LYS A 2 -13.72 -4.98 4.46
N TYR A 3 -12.71 -4.12 4.44
CA TYR A 3 -11.55 -4.24 3.56
C TYR A 3 -10.27 -4.20 4.40
N LEU A 4 -9.32 -5.05 4.08
CA LEU A 4 -7.96 -4.96 4.62
C LEU A 4 -7.06 -4.43 3.51
N PHE A 5 -6.49 -3.25 3.72
CA PHE A 5 -5.54 -2.63 2.81
C PHE A 5 -4.12 -2.83 3.33
N ILE A 6 -3.25 -3.37 2.48
CA ILE A 6 -1.84 -3.61 2.78
C ILE A 6 -0.96 -3.04 1.68
N SER A 7 0.26 -2.61 2.00
CA SER A 7 1.21 -2.05 1.04
C SER A 7 2.65 -2.38 1.41
N ASP A 8 3.57 -2.24 0.46
CA ASP A 8 5.02 -2.22 0.71
C ASP A 8 5.48 -3.48 1.48
N ILE A 9 5.06 -4.64 0.96
CA ILE A 9 5.38 -5.98 1.50
C ILE A 9 6.85 -6.30 1.29
N HIS A 10 7.41 -5.86 0.16
CA HIS A 10 8.83 -5.95 -0.13
C HIS A 10 9.44 -7.32 0.17
N SER A 11 8.83 -8.36 -0.40
CA SER A 11 9.32 -9.74 -0.30
C SER A 11 9.53 -10.23 1.14
N ASN A 12 8.85 -9.63 2.13
CA ASN A 12 8.93 -9.99 3.53
C ASN A 12 7.73 -10.87 3.92
N LEU A 13 7.84 -12.16 3.62
CA LEU A 13 6.77 -13.13 3.87
C LEU A 13 6.45 -13.25 5.35
N VAL A 14 7.47 -13.19 6.21
CA VAL A 14 7.32 -13.31 7.67
C VAL A 14 6.45 -12.18 8.22
N ALA A 15 6.67 -10.95 7.77
CA ALA A 15 5.83 -9.80 8.14
C ALA A 15 4.41 -9.92 7.56
N LEU A 16 4.28 -10.34 6.29
CA LEU A 16 2.98 -10.54 5.65
C LEU A 16 2.12 -11.54 6.41
N ASP A 17 2.65 -12.73 6.71
CA ASP A 17 1.89 -13.77 7.41
C ASP A 17 1.55 -13.37 8.85
N ALA A 18 2.46 -12.66 9.54
CA ALA A 18 2.18 -12.13 10.87
C ALA A 18 1.03 -11.12 10.86
N LEU A 19 1.01 -10.22 9.87
CA LEU A 19 -0.04 -9.22 9.71
C LEU A 19 -1.38 -9.85 9.34
N LEU A 20 -1.42 -10.78 8.38
CA LEU A 20 -2.64 -11.48 8.01
C LEU A 20 -3.22 -12.26 9.19
N LYS A 21 -2.37 -12.96 9.96
CA LYS A 21 -2.79 -13.64 11.18
C LYS A 21 -3.38 -12.68 12.22
N LYS A 22 -2.78 -11.49 12.38
CA LYS A 22 -3.29 -10.45 13.27
C LYS A 22 -4.66 -9.95 12.80
N ALA A 23 -4.82 -9.67 11.52
CA ALA A 23 -6.08 -9.20 10.93
C ALA A 23 -7.19 -10.26 11.08
N ASP A 24 -6.90 -11.54 10.82
CA ASP A 24 -7.85 -12.65 10.99
C ASP A 24 -8.35 -12.81 12.44
N GLY A 25 -7.51 -12.43 13.41
CA GLY A 25 -7.88 -12.38 14.83
C GLY A 25 -8.86 -11.25 15.17
N ILE A 26 -8.92 -10.19 14.36
CA ILE A 26 -9.81 -9.02 14.56
C ILE A 26 -11.10 -9.21 13.77
N SER A 27 -10.99 -9.62 12.50
CA SER A 27 -12.14 -9.90 11.64
C SER A 27 -11.84 -11.03 10.68
N LYS A 28 -12.73 -12.03 10.63
CA LYS A 28 -12.62 -13.15 9.69
C LYS A 28 -13.22 -12.86 8.31
N LYS A 29 -13.89 -11.71 8.13
CA LYS A 29 -14.64 -11.38 6.92
C LYS A 29 -14.23 -10.00 6.42
N TYR A 30 -13.18 -9.96 5.63
CA TYR A 30 -12.74 -8.78 4.89
C TYR A 30 -12.33 -9.15 3.46
N SER A 31 -12.40 -8.18 2.55
CA SER A 31 -11.76 -8.28 1.23
C SER A 31 -10.35 -7.72 1.31
N LEU A 32 -9.34 -8.50 0.93
CA LEU A 32 -7.96 -8.04 0.89
C LEU A 32 -7.70 -7.18 -0.35
N VAL A 33 -7.01 -6.05 -0.18
CA VAL A 33 -6.54 -5.18 -1.24
C VAL A 33 -5.05 -4.90 -1.04
N CYS A 34 -4.25 -5.15 -2.06
CA CYS A 34 -2.80 -4.93 -2.03
C CYS A 34 -2.43 -3.69 -2.84
N ILE A 35 -1.76 -2.75 -2.17
CA ILE A 35 -1.38 -1.43 -2.69
C ILE A 35 0.05 -1.47 -3.26
N GLY A 36 0.45 -2.61 -3.83
CA GLY A 36 1.73 -2.74 -4.54
C GLY A 36 2.95 -2.86 -3.65
N ASP A 37 4.11 -2.85 -4.31
CA ASP A 37 5.41 -3.18 -3.76
C ASP A 37 5.37 -4.51 -3.00
N ILE A 38 4.86 -5.52 -3.71
CA ILE A 38 4.86 -6.90 -3.23
C ILE A 38 6.30 -7.40 -3.13
N VAL A 39 7.16 -6.97 -4.07
CA VAL A 39 8.55 -7.40 -4.18
C VAL A 39 9.56 -6.26 -3.97
N GLY A 40 10.85 -6.60 -4.03
CA GLY A 40 11.96 -5.70 -3.69
C GLY A 40 12.40 -5.84 -2.23
N TYR A 41 13.61 -5.38 -1.93
CA TYR A 41 14.31 -5.48 -0.64
C TYR A 41 14.44 -6.87 0.01
N GLY A 42 13.34 -7.49 0.44
CA GLY A 42 13.33 -8.79 1.12
C GLY A 42 13.66 -9.97 0.21
N ALA A 43 13.84 -11.15 0.81
CA ALA A 43 14.41 -12.31 0.16
C ALA A 43 13.38 -13.32 -0.41
N GLN A 44 12.08 -13.12 -0.20
CA GLN A 44 11.02 -14.08 -0.55
C GLN A 44 10.01 -13.54 -1.59
N PRO A 45 10.46 -13.03 -2.77
CA PRO A 45 9.57 -12.40 -3.74
C PRO A 45 8.55 -13.35 -4.36
N ASN A 46 8.93 -14.60 -4.66
CA ASN A 46 8.02 -15.56 -5.28
C ASN A 46 6.93 -16.00 -4.29
N GLU A 47 7.31 -16.21 -3.04
CA GLU A 47 6.41 -16.62 -1.98
C GLU A 47 5.41 -15.52 -1.64
N CYS A 48 5.85 -14.26 -1.54
CA CYS A 48 4.94 -13.12 -1.38
C CYS A 48 3.98 -12.99 -2.57
N MET A 49 4.47 -13.15 -3.80
CA MET A 49 3.62 -13.12 -4.99
C MET A 49 2.59 -14.24 -4.99
N GLU A 50 2.98 -15.48 -4.72
CA GLU A 50 2.05 -16.61 -4.63
C GLU A 50 1.04 -16.41 -3.49
N ARG A 51 1.49 -15.91 -2.33
CA ARG A 51 0.63 -15.65 -1.18
C ARG A 51 -0.44 -14.61 -1.49
N ILE A 52 -0.07 -13.45 -2.04
CA ILE A 52 -1.00 -12.36 -2.34
C ILE A 52 -1.97 -12.75 -3.46
N THR A 53 -1.46 -13.33 -4.54
CA THR A 53 -2.30 -13.72 -5.69
C THR A 53 -3.24 -14.88 -5.36
N GLY A 54 -2.92 -15.71 -4.36
CA GLY A 54 -3.83 -16.72 -3.83
C GLY A 54 -4.94 -16.16 -2.92
N LEU A 55 -4.83 -14.91 -2.47
CA LEU A 55 -5.77 -14.27 -1.54
C LEU A 55 -6.65 -13.19 -2.20
N THR A 56 -6.14 -12.50 -3.22
CA THR A 56 -6.88 -11.44 -3.90
C THR A 56 -6.35 -11.16 -5.30
N ASP A 57 -7.25 -10.68 -6.17
CA ASP A 57 -6.92 -10.07 -7.45
C ASP A 57 -6.92 -8.54 -7.40
N LYS A 58 -7.35 -7.93 -6.29
CA LYS A 58 -7.36 -6.48 -6.09
C LYS A 58 -5.98 -5.99 -5.69
N ILE A 59 -5.13 -5.86 -6.69
CA ILE A 59 -3.73 -5.47 -6.55
C ILE A 59 -3.48 -4.27 -7.45
N VAL A 60 -2.82 -3.23 -6.94
CA VAL A 60 -2.22 -2.16 -7.78
C VAL A 60 -0.71 -2.29 -7.81
N LEU A 61 -0.10 -1.83 -8.90
CA LEU A 61 1.32 -1.99 -9.16
C LEU A 61 2.13 -0.95 -8.38
N GLY A 62 3.14 -1.40 -7.63
CA GLY A 62 4.11 -0.49 -7.00
C GLY A 62 5.34 -0.21 -7.87
N ASN A 63 6.18 0.73 -7.44
CA ASN A 63 7.36 1.12 -8.21
C ASN A 63 8.45 0.04 -8.22
N HIS A 64 8.60 -0.74 -7.14
CA HIS A 64 9.51 -1.89 -7.14
C HIS A 64 8.99 -3.01 -8.03
N ASP A 65 7.69 -3.29 -7.99
CA ASP A 65 7.05 -4.26 -8.88
C ASP A 65 7.28 -3.87 -10.35
N ALA A 66 7.01 -2.60 -10.68
CA ALA A 66 7.25 -2.01 -12.00
C ALA A 66 8.73 -2.07 -12.41
N GLY A 67 9.64 -1.84 -11.46
CA GLY A 67 11.09 -1.89 -11.69
C GLY A 67 11.57 -3.28 -12.09
N VAL A 68 11.06 -4.31 -11.43
CA VAL A 68 11.38 -5.71 -11.73
C VAL A 68 10.97 -6.11 -13.14
N ILE A 69 9.81 -5.64 -13.62
CA ILE A 69 9.32 -5.92 -14.98
C ILE A 69 9.80 -4.91 -16.03
N GLY A 70 10.56 -3.88 -15.63
CA GLY A 70 11.13 -2.89 -16.54
C GLY A 70 10.14 -1.82 -17.04
N LYS A 71 9.04 -1.58 -16.31
CA LYS A 71 8.07 -0.51 -16.59
C LYS A 71 8.49 0.85 -16.02
N THR A 72 9.50 0.89 -15.14
CA THR A 72 10.06 2.15 -14.60
C THR A 72 11.59 2.12 -14.67
N ASP A 73 12.19 3.31 -14.76
CA ASP A 73 13.64 3.45 -14.84
C ASP A 73 14.29 3.36 -13.46
N ILE A 74 14.86 2.19 -13.18
CA ILE A 74 15.53 1.92 -11.91
C ILE A 74 16.82 2.74 -11.68
N ARG A 75 17.30 3.52 -12.66
CA ARG A 75 18.44 4.43 -12.48
C ARG A 75 18.10 5.61 -11.56
N MET A 76 16.82 5.94 -11.44
CA MET A 76 16.32 7.02 -10.56
C MET A 76 16.16 6.56 -9.10
N PHE A 77 16.30 5.26 -8.84
CA PHE A 77 16.15 4.68 -7.52
C PHE A 77 17.45 4.85 -6.72
N ASN A 78 17.33 4.91 -5.40
CA ASN A 78 18.51 4.83 -4.54
C ASN A 78 19.26 3.49 -4.75
N TYR A 79 20.55 3.47 -4.42
CA TYR A 79 21.42 2.32 -4.69
C TYR A 79 20.86 1.00 -4.15
N SER A 80 20.45 0.97 -2.88
CA SER A 80 19.93 -0.24 -2.24
C SER A 80 18.65 -0.75 -2.91
N ALA A 81 17.73 0.14 -3.28
CA ALA A 81 16.50 -0.22 -3.98
C ALA A 81 16.78 -0.80 -5.37
N LYS A 82 17.69 -0.17 -6.12
CA LYS A 82 18.11 -0.63 -7.44
C LYS A 82 18.72 -2.04 -7.38
N GLU A 83 19.69 -2.24 -6.48
CA GLU A 83 20.35 -3.55 -6.33
C GLU A 83 19.35 -4.64 -5.92
N ALA A 84 18.41 -4.30 -5.02
CA ALA A 84 17.36 -5.23 -4.62
C ALA A 84 16.42 -5.60 -5.78
N ILE A 85 16.07 -4.65 -6.65
CA ILE A 85 15.25 -4.91 -7.85
C ILE A 85 16.00 -5.82 -8.84
N ILE A 86 17.29 -5.54 -9.09
CA ILE A 86 18.12 -6.38 -9.97
C ILE A 86 18.15 -7.81 -9.47
N TRP A 87 18.48 -8.00 -8.19
CA TRP A 87 18.49 -9.33 -7.57
C TRP A 87 17.12 -10.00 -7.61
N THR A 88 16.06 -9.25 -7.28
CA THR A 88 14.68 -9.77 -7.28
C THR A 88 14.30 -10.28 -8.68
N ARG A 89 14.62 -9.52 -9.72
CA ARG A 89 14.35 -9.90 -11.11
C ARG A 89 14.99 -11.23 -11.50
N GLU A 90 16.21 -11.50 -11.02
CA GLU A 90 16.90 -12.77 -11.27
C GLU A 90 16.28 -13.95 -10.52
N LYS A 91 15.69 -13.71 -9.34
CA LYS A 91 15.06 -14.76 -8.52
C LYS A 91 13.62 -15.06 -8.89
N MET A 92 12.92 -14.11 -9.49
CA MET A 92 11.49 -14.26 -9.78
C MET A 92 11.21 -15.25 -10.90
N SER A 93 10.17 -16.07 -10.70
CA SER A 93 9.69 -16.99 -11.72
C SER A 93 9.02 -16.25 -12.88
N ARG A 94 9.06 -16.83 -14.08
CA ARG A 94 8.38 -16.26 -15.27
C ARG A 94 6.88 -16.09 -15.06
N LYS A 95 6.23 -16.98 -14.29
CA LYS A 95 4.80 -16.88 -13.93
C LYS A 95 4.52 -15.57 -13.19
N HIS A 96 5.31 -15.26 -12.17
CA HIS A 96 5.09 -14.05 -11.37
C HIS A 96 5.47 -12.77 -12.11
N LEU A 97 6.54 -12.79 -12.91
CA LEU A 97 6.89 -11.67 -13.78
C LEU A 97 5.77 -11.35 -14.79
N LYS A 98 5.12 -12.38 -15.35
CA LYS A 98 3.95 -12.21 -16.21
C LYS A 98 2.78 -11.61 -15.42
N ARG A 99 2.48 -12.16 -14.24
CA ARG A 99 1.38 -11.64 -13.40
C ARG A 99 1.55 -10.16 -13.06
N LEU A 100 2.77 -9.72 -12.71
CA LEU A 100 3.07 -8.31 -12.44
C LEU A 100 2.78 -7.40 -13.64
N ASN A 101 3.01 -7.87 -14.87
CA ASN A 101 2.70 -7.08 -16.07
C ASN A 101 1.22 -6.76 -16.24
N ASP A 102 0.34 -7.62 -15.71
CA ASP A 102 -1.11 -7.50 -15.83
C ASP A 102 -1.73 -6.69 -14.67
N ILE A 103 -0.94 -6.27 -13.67
CA ILE A 103 -1.43 -5.48 -12.53
C ILE A 103 -1.63 -4.02 -12.96
N PRO A 104 -2.81 -3.42 -12.69
CA PRO A 104 -3.09 -2.02 -13.00
C PRO A 104 -2.40 -1.05 -12.03
N TYR A 105 -2.27 0.21 -12.41
CA TYR A 105 -1.76 1.27 -11.52
C TYR A 105 -2.80 1.79 -10.53
N ILE A 106 -4.08 1.74 -10.91
CA ILE A 106 -5.22 2.25 -10.13
C ILE A 106 -6.34 1.22 -10.15
N ILE A 107 -7.02 1.05 -9.01
CA ILE A 107 -8.32 0.41 -8.91
C ILE A 107 -9.29 1.45 -8.34
N ALA A 108 -10.42 1.64 -9.04
CA ALA A 108 -11.51 2.49 -8.58
C ALA A 108 -12.72 1.62 -8.23
N GLU A 109 -13.15 1.69 -6.98
CA GLU A 109 -14.38 1.09 -6.48
C GLU A 109 -15.42 2.19 -6.26
N LYS A 110 -16.67 1.82 -6.00
CA LYS A 110 -17.77 2.78 -5.84
C LYS A 110 -17.47 3.87 -4.78
N ASN A 111 -16.78 3.51 -3.70
CA ASN A 111 -16.60 4.36 -2.52
C ASN A 111 -15.16 4.78 -2.28
N PHE A 112 -14.19 4.20 -2.99
CA PHE A 112 -12.77 4.50 -2.78
C PHE A 112 -11.93 4.23 -4.03
N ALA A 113 -10.78 4.89 -4.11
CA ALA A 113 -9.72 4.55 -5.04
C ALA A 113 -8.51 3.97 -4.31
N VAL A 114 -7.73 3.18 -5.04
CA VAL A 114 -6.51 2.55 -4.57
C VAL A 114 -5.42 2.81 -5.60
N VAL A 115 -4.27 3.29 -5.14
CA VAL A 115 -3.10 3.62 -5.96
C VAL A 115 -1.84 3.45 -5.12
N HIS A 116 -0.73 3.02 -5.68
CA HIS A 116 0.49 2.86 -4.87
C HIS A 116 1.05 4.21 -4.38
N SER A 117 1.20 5.17 -5.28
CA SER A 117 1.76 6.51 -5.03
C SER A 117 0.68 7.60 -5.09
N SER A 118 0.86 8.63 -5.92
CA SER A 118 -0.16 9.67 -6.11
C SER A 118 -1.25 9.29 -7.14
N PRO A 119 -2.53 9.61 -6.88
CA PRO A 119 -3.64 9.27 -7.77
C PRO A 119 -3.65 10.08 -9.08
N SER A 120 -3.11 11.30 -9.08
CA SER A 120 -3.05 12.13 -10.30
C SER A 120 -2.11 11.57 -11.36
N ASN A 121 -0.98 10.98 -10.93
CA ASN A 121 0.13 10.57 -11.79
C ASN A 121 0.78 9.28 -11.25
N PRO A 122 0.06 8.14 -11.28
CA PRO A 122 0.50 6.93 -10.58
C PRO A 122 1.79 6.32 -11.13
N GLU A 123 2.13 6.56 -12.40
CA GLU A 123 3.36 6.06 -13.03
C GLU A 123 4.61 6.87 -12.67
N TYR A 124 4.44 8.04 -12.03
CA TYR A 124 5.55 8.93 -11.65
C TYR A 124 6.07 8.68 -10.24
N TRP A 125 5.36 7.87 -9.44
CA TRP A 125 5.81 7.45 -8.11
C TRP A 125 6.07 8.63 -7.16
N ASN A 126 5.26 9.70 -7.27
CA ASN A 126 5.37 10.84 -6.36
C ASN A 126 4.94 10.44 -4.94
N TYR A 127 5.69 10.89 -3.94
CA TYR A 127 5.28 10.78 -2.54
C TYR A 127 4.17 11.79 -2.23
N ILE A 128 3.25 11.38 -1.36
CA ILE A 128 2.34 12.28 -0.65
C ILE A 128 2.74 12.20 0.82
N ASP A 129 3.65 13.08 1.23
CA ASP A 129 4.24 13.11 2.58
C ASP A 129 4.10 14.48 3.27
N SER A 130 3.45 15.45 2.63
CA SER A 130 3.05 16.72 3.25
C SER A 130 1.63 17.15 2.89
N ILE A 131 1.13 18.16 3.60
CA ILE A 131 -0.20 18.74 3.35
C ILE A 131 -0.29 19.42 1.97
N TYR A 132 0.83 19.88 1.40
CA TYR A 132 0.85 20.58 0.12
C TYR A 132 0.60 19.60 -1.04
N GLU A 133 1.32 18.48 -1.06
CA GLU A 133 1.09 17.40 -2.03
C GLU A 133 -0.32 16.83 -1.87
N ALA A 134 -0.78 16.60 -0.63
CA ALA A 134 -2.15 16.14 -0.40
C ALA A 134 -3.19 17.13 -0.92
N GLN A 135 -2.98 18.44 -0.74
CA GLN A 135 -3.88 19.47 -1.23
C GLN A 135 -3.95 19.50 -2.76
N ASP A 136 -2.81 19.35 -3.44
CA ASP A 136 -2.78 19.28 -4.90
C ASP A 136 -3.48 18.03 -5.42
N GLU A 137 -3.29 16.89 -4.76
CA GLU A 137 -3.99 15.66 -5.12
C GLU A 137 -5.50 15.79 -4.90
N PHE A 138 -5.96 16.35 -3.77
CA PHE A 138 -7.38 16.58 -3.51
C PHE A 138 -8.09 17.43 -4.58
N LYS A 139 -7.38 18.34 -5.27
CA LYS A 139 -7.95 19.13 -6.38
C LYS A 139 -8.24 18.28 -7.61
N VAL A 140 -7.53 17.17 -7.78
CA VAL A 140 -7.56 16.36 -9.00
C VAL A 140 -8.33 15.05 -8.80
N THR A 141 -8.17 14.38 -7.66
CA THR A 141 -9.00 13.20 -7.34
C THR A 141 -10.45 13.65 -7.07
N GLY A 142 -11.42 12.85 -7.50
CA GLY A 142 -12.85 13.01 -7.16
C GLY A 142 -13.33 12.03 -6.09
N PHE A 143 -12.46 11.19 -5.55
CA PHE A 143 -12.84 10.14 -4.60
C PHE A 143 -12.96 10.69 -3.17
N GLU A 144 -13.95 10.17 -2.42
CA GLU A 144 -14.11 10.46 -0.99
C GLU A 144 -12.99 9.80 -0.17
N LEU A 145 -12.59 8.59 -0.53
CA LEU A 145 -11.49 7.86 0.09
C LEU A 145 -10.47 7.47 -1.00
N THR A 146 -9.20 7.74 -0.76
CA THR A 146 -8.09 7.23 -1.57
C THR A 146 -7.08 6.54 -0.66
N PHE A 147 -6.80 5.27 -0.91
CA PHE A 147 -5.80 4.50 -0.17
C PHE A 147 -4.49 4.44 -0.96
N ILE A 148 -3.39 4.79 -0.29
CA ILE A 148 -2.04 4.87 -0.86
C ILE A 148 -1.01 4.12 -0.01
N GLY A 149 0.18 3.92 -0.56
CA GLY A 149 1.33 3.33 0.10
C GLY A 149 2.60 4.15 -0.12
N HIS A 150 3.69 3.50 -0.54
CA HIS A 150 4.92 4.09 -1.07
C HIS A 150 5.82 4.83 -0.07
N THR A 151 5.27 5.67 0.81
CA THR A 151 6.08 6.35 1.85
C THR A 151 6.53 5.40 2.97
N HIS A 152 5.81 4.29 3.15
CA HIS A 152 5.91 3.34 4.25
C HIS A 152 5.56 3.93 5.63
N ILE A 153 4.91 5.08 5.66
CA ILE A 153 4.55 5.80 6.89
C ILE A 153 3.03 5.87 6.96
N PRO A 154 2.40 5.27 7.99
CA PRO A 154 0.96 5.39 8.20
C PRO A 154 0.60 6.84 8.48
N LEU A 155 -0.29 7.39 7.68
CA LEU A 155 -0.66 8.81 7.73
C LEU A 155 -2.01 9.05 7.06
N ILE A 156 -2.78 9.99 7.58
CA ILE A 156 -4.07 10.35 7.00
C ILE A 156 -4.08 11.84 6.70
N TYR A 157 -4.50 12.20 5.50
CA TYR A 157 -4.86 13.57 5.14
C TYR A 157 -6.37 13.67 5.02
N ARG A 158 -6.96 14.69 5.62
CA ARG A 158 -8.39 15.00 5.52
C ARG A 158 -8.58 16.36 4.87
N LEU A 159 -9.38 16.41 3.82
CA LEU A 159 -9.95 17.64 3.28
C LEU A 159 -11.37 17.82 3.81
N LYS A 160 -11.64 18.94 4.49
CA LYS A 160 -12.98 19.34 4.92
C LYS A 160 -13.08 20.86 4.95
N ASN A 161 -14.17 21.42 4.43
CA ASN A 161 -14.37 22.88 4.35
C ASN A 161 -13.19 23.61 3.69
N GLU A 162 -12.65 23.05 2.59
CA GLU A 162 -11.49 23.57 1.86
C GLU A 162 -10.14 23.54 2.62
N GLU A 163 -10.12 23.04 3.85
CA GLU A 163 -8.91 22.89 4.65
C GLU A 163 -8.38 21.46 4.61
N VAL A 164 -7.07 21.31 4.42
CA VAL A 164 -6.36 20.04 4.50
C VAL A 164 -5.66 19.93 5.84
N ASN A 165 -5.94 18.86 6.58
CA ASN A 165 -5.27 18.56 7.84
C ASN A 165 -4.60 17.18 7.77
N MET A 166 -3.49 17.06 8.48
CA MET A 166 -2.81 15.80 8.74
C MET A 166 -3.33 15.22 10.06
N LEU A 167 -3.74 13.96 10.04
CA LEU A 167 -4.26 13.20 11.18
C LEU A 167 -3.30 12.05 11.50
N PHE A 168 -3.11 11.78 12.79
CA PHE A 168 -2.18 10.76 13.30
C PHE A 168 -2.90 9.65 14.08
N ASP A 169 -4.23 9.62 13.96
CA ASP A 169 -5.11 8.74 14.69
C ASP A 169 -4.89 7.26 14.29
N GLU A 170 -4.83 6.37 15.29
CA GLU A 170 -4.80 4.92 15.04
C GLU A 170 -6.18 4.37 14.68
N HIS A 171 -7.25 5.08 15.09
CA HIS A 171 -8.64 4.80 14.78
C HIS A 171 -9.32 6.10 14.33
N LEU A 172 -10.06 6.05 13.22
CA LEU A 172 -10.76 7.20 12.66
C LEU A 172 -12.19 6.84 12.28
N GLU A 173 -13.13 7.65 12.74
CA GLU A 173 -14.50 7.69 12.20
C GLU A 173 -14.54 8.70 11.05
N CYS A 174 -14.86 8.25 9.85
CA CYS A 174 -14.94 9.12 8.68
C CYS A 174 -16.11 10.10 8.82
N GLU A 175 -15.80 11.38 8.67
CA GLU A 175 -16.77 12.46 8.76
C GLU A 175 -17.54 12.62 7.46
N LYS A 176 -18.83 12.94 7.57
CA LYS A 176 -19.64 13.32 6.40
C LYS A 176 -19.07 14.58 5.74
N ASN A 177 -19.12 14.61 4.41
CA ASN A 177 -18.61 15.71 3.57
C ASN A 177 -17.11 15.99 3.76
N ALA A 178 -16.34 15.02 4.24
CA ALA A 178 -14.89 15.05 4.23
C ALA A 178 -14.35 14.08 3.19
N ARG A 179 -13.14 14.35 2.70
CA ARG A 179 -12.41 13.48 1.79
C ARG A 179 -11.08 13.10 2.41
N TYR A 180 -10.59 11.90 2.15
CA TYR A 180 -9.39 11.37 2.77
C TYR A 180 -8.42 10.78 1.76
N ILE A 181 -7.14 11.01 2.01
CA ILE A 181 -6.02 10.25 1.45
C ILE A 181 -5.36 9.53 2.62
N VAL A 182 -5.33 8.20 2.56
CA VAL A 182 -4.88 7.33 3.66
C VAL A 182 -3.67 6.55 3.19
N ASN A 183 -2.50 6.84 3.76
CA ASN A 183 -1.33 6.01 3.59
C ASN A 183 -1.40 4.83 4.56
N VAL A 184 -1.46 3.60 4.05
CA VAL A 184 -1.71 2.41 4.89
C VAL A 184 -0.48 1.95 5.68
N GLY A 185 0.66 2.61 5.49
CA GLY A 185 1.95 2.23 6.04
C GLY A 185 2.57 1.08 5.23
N SER A 186 3.49 0.35 5.85
CA SER A 186 4.19 -0.76 5.21
C SER A 186 4.08 -2.04 6.00
N VAL A 187 3.88 -3.15 5.28
CA VAL A 187 3.94 -4.49 5.85
C VAL A 187 5.38 -4.89 6.13
N GLY A 188 6.27 -4.77 5.13
CA GLY A 188 7.57 -5.42 5.15
C GLY A 188 8.78 -4.53 5.40
N GLN A 189 8.62 -3.21 5.29
CA GLN A 189 9.69 -2.23 5.52
C GLN A 189 9.17 -0.90 6.12
N PRO A 190 8.58 -0.86 7.33
CA PRO A 190 8.17 0.38 7.97
C PRO A 190 9.30 1.42 8.09
N ARG A 191 8.99 2.72 7.91
CA ARG A 191 9.98 3.81 7.96
C ARG A 191 9.72 4.86 9.06
N ASN A 192 8.80 4.59 9.97
CA ASN A 192 8.37 5.50 11.04
C ASN A 192 8.93 5.16 12.44
N LYS A 193 10.05 4.41 12.51
CA LYS A 193 10.68 3.89 13.75
C LYS A 193 9.84 2.85 14.53
N ASP A 194 8.65 2.51 14.05
CA ASP A 194 7.85 1.38 14.53
C ASP A 194 8.06 0.21 13.58
N ASN A 195 8.79 -0.81 14.01
CA ASN A 195 9.18 -1.92 13.13
C ASN A 195 8.07 -2.96 12.92
N ARG A 196 6.88 -2.76 13.51
CA ARG A 196 5.73 -3.66 13.31
C ARG A 196 5.17 -3.51 11.90
N ALA A 197 4.72 -4.61 11.31
CA ALA A 197 3.98 -4.58 10.06
C ALA A 197 2.70 -3.77 10.24
N CYS A 198 2.37 -2.91 9.28
CA CYS A 198 1.25 -1.98 9.34
C CYS A 198 0.28 -2.20 8.18
N ALA A 199 -1.02 -2.04 8.45
CA ALA A 199 -2.10 -2.11 7.49
C ALA A 199 -3.30 -1.29 7.97
N VAL A 200 -4.31 -1.17 7.11
CA VAL A 200 -5.58 -0.51 7.46
C VAL A 200 -6.74 -1.49 7.30
N LEU A 201 -7.54 -1.65 8.35
CA LEU A 201 -8.85 -2.28 8.28
C LEU A 201 -9.92 -1.18 8.15
N PHE A 202 -10.64 -1.18 7.05
CA PHE A 202 -11.72 -0.23 6.78
C PHE A 202 -13.07 -0.93 6.83
N ASP A 203 -13.99 -0.43 7.67
CA ASP A 203 -15.39 -0.82 7.65
C ASP A 203 -16.21 0.18 6.83
N ASN A 204 -16.63 -0.24 5.64
CA ASN A 204 -17.41 0.61 4.75
C ASN A 204 -18.84 0.86 5.26
N GLU A 205 -19.39 0.02 6.13
CA GLU A 205 -20.75 0.22 6.66
C GLU A 205 -20.76 1.25 7.77
N GLU A 206 -19.81 1.12 8.71
CA GLU A 206 -19.67 2.06 9.84
C GLU A 206 -18.88 3.31 9.48
N GLY A 207 -18.13 3.29 8.36
CA GLY A 207 -17.25 4.39 7.97
C GLY A 207 -16.05 4.54 8.90
N THR A 208 -15.53 3.43 9.43
CA THR A 208 -14.40 3.45 10.38
C THR A 208 -13.14 2.89 9.77
N LEU A 209 -12.00 3.42 10.20
CA LEU A 209 -10.67 3.05 9.74
C LEU A 209 -9.77 2.77 10.94
N ASP A 210 -9.16 1.59 10.96
CA ASP A 210 -8.26 1.15 12.04
C ASP A 210 -6.89 0.76 11.49
N TYR A 211 -5.82 1.33 12.04
CA TYR A 211 -4.47 0.83 11.78
C TYR A 211 -4.23 -0.47 12.54
N ILE A 212 -3.90 -1.52 11.79
CA ILE A 212 -3.54 -2.82 12.34
C ILE A 212 -2.02 -2.96 12.35
N LYS A 213 -1.46 -3.22 13.54
CA LYS A 213 -0.02 -3.44 13.73
C LYS A 213 0.27 -4.85 14.21
N ALA A 214 1.24 -5.50 13.59
CA ALA A 214 1.66 -6.86 13.93
C ALA A 214 3.18 -6.95 14.14
N GLU A 215 3.58 -7.52 15.27
CA GLU A 215 4.97 -7.90 15.51
C GLU A 215 5.33 -9.12 14.65
N TYR A 216 6.55 -9.15 14.15
CA TYR A 216 7.12 -10.28 13.41
C TYR A 216 8.60 -10.43 13.75
N ASN A 217 9.15 -11.62 13.49
CA ASN A 217 10.55 -11.86 13.76
C ASN A 217 11.42 -11.20 12.67
N ILE A 218 12.14 -10.15 13.05
CA ILE A 218 13.08 -9.42 12.17
C ILE A 218 14.43 -10.17 12.06
N LYS A 219 14.75 -11.04 13.02
CA LYS A 219 16.03 -11.76 13.11
C LYS A 219 16.05 -13.04 12.29
#